data_AF-A0A9D8S4I1-F1
#
_entry.id   AF-A0A9D8S4I1-F1
#
_cell.length_a   1.000
_cell.length_b   1.000
_cell.length_c   1.000
_cell.angle_alpha   90.00
_cell.angle_beta   90.00
_cell.angle_gamma   90.00
#
_symmetry.space_group_name_H-M   'P 1'
#
loop_
_entity.id
_entity.type
_entity.pdbx_description
1 polymer ?
#
loop_
_entity_poly.entity_id
_entity_poly.type
_entity_poly.pdbx_seq_one_letter_code
_entity_poly.pdbx_strand_id
1 'polypeptide(L)'
;MEKNKTLITFLVKVDEMLKLKSHALDYSAFFCKDIFRIGAFYYMFTYNRNGDVHTNTLREITKEEFYIRKTEMLSYRPQKHLQFWSDETNSYELRGYAHIDRKWQIRANDCLFITENNPLKTIHGQLIDNATERLEQSKEKELQRKKQYAKLCGTLSLKMGIAYENVIRIGPNRGKLTQFKESMQQALIKIQSMPLTQLRQCYNNLAGLNGRSGKEQAAKDLGIKYYNTDIKMLNLRELEEPMQKKLDNYIKNSVQ
;
A
#
# COMPACT_ATOMS: atom_id res chain seq x y z
N MET A 1 -6.16 -9.81 5.76
CA MET A 1 -4.90 -9.21 6.25
C MET A 1 -3.78 -9.71 5.36
N GLU A 2 -3.23 -8.89 4.47
CA GLU A 2 -1.98 -9.24 3.81
C GLU A 2 -0.93 -9.44 4.90
N LYS A 3 -0.38 -10.66 5.02
CA LYS A 3 0.76 -10.93 5.90
C LYS A 3 1.85 -9.95 5.47
N ASN A 4 2.16 -8.97 6.33
CA ASN A 4 3.24 -8.02 6.10
C ASN A 4 4.48 -8.79 5.67
N LYS A 5 4.92 -8.59 4.42
CA LYS A 5 6.13 -9.16 3.86
C LYS A 5 7.32 -8.37 4.40
N THR A 6 7.53 -8.40 5.72
CA THR A 6 8.65 -7.69 6.35
C THR A 6 9.94 -8.27 5.80
N LEU A 7 10.66 -7.48 5.00
CA LEU A 7 11.99 -7.83 4.52
C LEU A 7 12.99 -7.42 5.59
N ILE A 8 13.73 -8.39 6.09
CA ILE A 8 14.84 -8.18 7.01
C ILE A 8 16.15 -8.32 6.25
N THR A 9 17.13 -7.57 6.72
CA THR A 9 18.47 -7.57 6.15
C THR A 9 19.45 -7.99 7.23
N PHE A 10 20.13 -9.10 7.00
CA PHE A 10 21.24 -9.55 7.83
C PHE A 10 22.53 -8.99 7.26
N LEU A 11 23.36 -8.37 8.10
CA LEU A 11 24.76 -8.13 7.79
C LEU A 11 25.55 -8.81 8.91
N VAL A 12 26.24 -9.89 8.58
CA VAL A 12 26.94 -10.69 9.58
C VAL A 12 28.30 -11.14 9.08
N LYS A 13 29.23 -11.26 10.03
CA LYS A 13 30.54 -11.83 9.80
C LYS A 13 30.42 -13.36 9.81
N VAL A 14 30.87 -13.97 8.72
CA VAL A 14 30.74 -15.40 8.46
C VAL A 14 32.12 -16.04 8.58
N ASP A 15 32.23 -17.09 9.37
CA ASP A 15 33.51 -17.78 9.57
C ASP A 15 33.88 -18.62 8.36
N GLU A 16 32.90 -19.33 7.82
CA GLU A 16 33.06 -20.21 6.68
C GLU A 16 31.80 -20.17 5.82
N MET A 17 31.97 -20.11 4.51
CA MET A 17 30.86 -20.15 3.55
C MET A 17 31.25 -20.93 2.30
N LEU A 18 30.32 -21.74 1.80
CA LEU A 18 30.38 -22.27 0.45
C LEU A 18 29.15 -21.78 -0.31
N LYS A 19 29.38 -21.19 -1.48
CA LYS A 19 28.37 -20.56 -2.32
C LYS A 19 28.33 -21.25 -3.67
N LEU A 20 27.20 -21.81 -4.02
CA LEU A 20 26.89 -22.31 -5.36
C LEU A 20 25.90 -21.36 -6.03
N LYS A 21 26.21 -20.94 -7.24
CA LYS A 21 25.29 -20.26 -8.13
C LYS A 21 25.10 -21.06 -9.41
N SER A 22 23.90 -20.96 -9.96
CA SER A 22 23.58 -21.44 -11.30
C SER A 22 22.72 -20.40 -12.01
N HIS A 23 23.03 -20.13 -13.26
CA HIS A 23 22.27 -19.24 -14.14
C HIS A 23 21.96 -19.94 -15.44
N ALA A 24 20.72 -19.87 -15.90
CA ALA A 24 20.38 -20.26 -17.26
C ALA A 24 21.12 -19.37 -18.26
N LEU A 25 21.61 -19.94 -19.35
CA LEU A 25 22.39 -19.21 -20.36
C LEU A 25 21.55 -18.12 -21.08
N ASP A 26 20.23 -18.28 -21.10
CA ASP A 26 19.25 -17.30 -21.60
C ASP A 26 18.81 -16.28 -20.53
N TYR A 27 19.38 -16.34 -19.33
CA TYR A 27 19.08 -15.49 -18.16
C TYR A 27 17.66 -15.60 -17.59
N SER A 28 16.85 -16.57 -18.06
CA SER A 28 15.47 -16.79 -17.61
C SER A 28 15.37 -17.23 -16.14
N ALA A 29 16.39 -17.97 -15.66
CA ALA A 29 16.43 -18.52 -14.32
C ALA A 29 17.77 -18.25 -13.60
N PHE A 30 17.70 -18.11 -12.28
CA PHE A 30 18.85 -17.98 -11.41
C PHE A 30 18.62 -18.70 -10.09
N PHE A 31 19.61 -19.48 -9.68
CA PHE A 31 19.64 -20.19 -8.41
C PHE A 31 20.91 -19.86 -7.62
N CYS A 32 20.75 -19.72 -6.31
CA CYS A 32 21.83 -19.51 -5.36
C CYS A 32 21.60 -20.38 -4.13
N LYS A 33 22.60 -21.17 -3.74
CA LYS A 33 22.64 -21.93 -2.50
C LYS A 33 23.92 -21.57 -1.76
N ASP A 34 23.74 -20.99 -0.58
CA ASP A 34 24.81 -20.67 0.33
C ASP A 34 24.68 -21.60 1.54
N ILE A 35 25.75 -22.27 1.94
CA ILE A 35 25.86 -22.84 3.29
C ILE A 35 26.94 -22.06 4.03
N PHE A 36 26.69 -21.73 5.30
CA PHE A 36 27.64 -20.94 6.06
C PHE A 36 27.60 -21.21 7.55
N ARG A 37 28.68 -20.82 8.24
CA ARG A 37 28.87 -20.98 9.68
C ARG A 37 29.13 -19.64 10.36
N ILE A 38 28.53 -19.46 11.54
CA ILE A 38 28.78 -18.34 12.45
C ILE A 38 28.96 -18.93 13.86
N GLY A 39 30.18 -18.90 14.38
CA GLY A 39 30.58 -19.57 15.61
C GLY A 39 30.26 -21.07 15.57
N ALA A 40 29.38 -21.49 16.48
CA ALA A 40 28.90 -22.88 16.58
C ALA A 40 27.65 -23.17 15.74
N PHE A 41 27.10 -22.17 15.03
CA PHE A 41 25.83 -22.27 14.31
C PHE A 41 26.04 -22.40 12.81
N TYR A 42 25.17 -23.17 12.16
CA TYR A 42 25.25 -23.48 10.74
C TYR A 42 23.94 -23.12 10.05
N TYR A 43 24.06 -22.63 8.83
CA TYR A 43 22.93 -22.10 8.08
C TYR A 43 22.99 -22.52 6.63
N MET A 44 21.80 -22.61 6.04
CA MET A 44 21.59 -22.71 4.60
C MET A 44 20.70 -21.58 4.15
N PHE A 45 21.16 -20.84 3.15
CA PHE A 45 20.37 -19.85 2.44
C PHE A 45 20.15 -20.33 1.01
N THR A 46 18.91 -20.24 0.54
CA THR A 46 18.56 -20.51 -0.85
C THR A 46 17.84 -19.31 -1.45
N TYR A 47 18.14 -19.01 -2.71
CA TYR A 47 17.43 -18.05 -3.52
C TYR A 47 17.17 -18.68 -4.89
N ASN A 48 15.93 -18.62 -5.35
CA ASN A 48 15.54 -19.07 -6.67
C ASN A 48 14.73 -17.98 -7.36
N ARG A 49 15.09 -17.69 -8.60
CA ARG A 49 14.34 -16.86 -9.53
C ARG A 49 14.06 -17.69 -10.78
N ASN A 50 12.79 -17.79 -11.12
CA ASN A 50 12.34 -18.35 -12.40
C ASN A 50 11.27 -17.43 -12.98
N GLY A 51 11.61 -16.67 -14.02
CA GLY A 51 10.79 -15.56 -14.51
C GLY A 51 10.48 -14.54 -13.40
N ASP A 52 9.19 -14.24 -13.22
CA ASP A 52 8.68 -13.29 -12.21
C ASP A 52 8.54 -13.90 -10.79
N VAL A 53 8.79 -15.21 -10.64
CA VAL A 53 8.68 -15.90 -9.36
C VAL A 53 10.02 -15.88 -8.65
N HIS A 54 10.04 -15.28 -7.46
CA HIS A 54 11.21 -15.23 -6.57
C HIS A 54 10.91 -15.89 -5.24
N THR A 55 11.73 -16.86 -4.84
CA THR A 55 11.69 -17.49 -3.53
C THR A 55 13.05 -17.38 -2.85
N ASN A 56 13.04 -17.13 -1.55
CA ASN A 56 14.24 -17.20 -0.73
C ASN A 56 13.91 -17.81 0.63
N THR A 57 14.85 -18.55 1.19
CA THR A 57 14.73 -19.10 2.55
C THR A 57 16.06 -19.04 3.26
N LEU A 58 16.02 -18.78 4.55
CA LEU A 58 17.16 -18.95 5.46
C LEU A 58 16.78 -19.97 6.52
N ARG A 59 17.63 -20.97 6.67
CA ARG A 59 17.42 -22.01 7.66
C ARG A 59 18.67 -22.17 8.49
N GLU A 60 18.50 -22.21 9.81
CA GLU A 60 19.44 -22.90 10.66
C GLU A 60 19.41 -24.40 10.32
N ILE A 61 20.58 -25.01 10.23
CA ILE A 61 20.77 -26.44 9.94
C ILE A 61 21.73 -27.03 10.97
N THR A 62 21.73 -28.35 11.11
CA THR A 62 22.69 -29.01 12.01
C THR A 62 24.10 -29.01 11.42
N LYS A 63 25.09 -29.26 12.27
CA LYS A 63 26.48 -29.44 11.86
C LYS A 63 26.62 -30.59 10.85
N GLU A 64 25.94 -31.70 11.11
CA GLU A 64 25.93 -32.89 10.26
C GLU A 64 25.36 -32.55 8.88
N GLU A 65 24.21 -31.86 8.83
CA GLU A 65 23.62 -31.41 7.56
C GLU A 65 24.58 -30.48 6.82
N PHE A 66 25.23 -29.53 7.51
CA PHE A 66 26.20 -28.61 6.87
C PHE A 66 27.31 -29.36 6.14
N TYR A 67 27.93 -30.36 6.76
CA TYR A 67 29.01 -31.13 6.11
C TYR A 67 28.51 -32.03 4.99
N ILE A 68 27.30 -32.58 5.10
CA ILE A 68 26.64 -33.32 4.01
C ILE A 68 26.44 -32.39 2.82
N ARG A 69 25.84 -31.21 3.04
CA ARG A 69 25.61 -30.21 1.97
C ARG A 69 26.90 -29.68 1.37
N LYS A 70 27.94 -29.48 2.18
CA LYS A 70 29.26 -29.07 1.71
C LYS A 70 29.85 -30.11 0.76
N THR A 71 29.76 -31.38 1.12
CA THR A 71 30.22 -32.49 0.28
C THR A 71 29.41 -32.58 -1.02
N GLU A 72 28.09 -32.51 -0.91
CA GLU A 72 27.16 -32.45 -2.06
C GLU A 72 27.55 -31.32 -3.02
N MET A 73 27.68 -30.08 -2.54
CA MET A 73 28.01 -28.93 -3.38
C MET A 73 29.38 -29.04 -4.04
N LEU A 74 30.37 -29.60 -3.33
CA LEU A 74 31.72 -29.80 -3.88
C LEU A 74 31.77 -30.88 -4.97
N SER A 75 30.83 -31.84 -4.95
CA SER A 75 30.71 -32.91 -5.94
C SER A 75 30.07 -32.49 -7.27
N TYR A 76 29.39 -31.35 -7.34
CA TYR A 76 28.79 -30.87 -8.60
C TYR A 76 29.80 -30.45 -9.66
N ARG A 77 31.06 -30.25 -9.27
CA ARG A 77 32.10 -29.85 -10.21
C ARG A 77 32.53 -31.03 -11.06
N PRO A 78 32.66 -30.86 -12.39
CA PRO A 78 33.24 -31.89 -13.26
C PRO A 78 34.69 -32.22 -12.85
N GLN A 79 35.43 -31.21 -12.40
CA GLN A 79 36.81 -31.34 -11.92
C GLN A 79 37.01 -30.53 -10.64
N LYS A 80 37.74 -31.09 -9.67
CA LYS A 80 37.87 -30.53 -8.31
C LYS A 80 38.47 -29.12 -8.23
N HIS A 81 39.23 -28.69 -9.23
CA HIS A 81 39.91 -27.38 -9.21
C HIS A 81 39.09 -26.27 -9.89
N LEU A 82 38.03 -26.62 -10.64
CA LEU A 82 37.21 -25.62 -11.33
C LEU A 82 36.31 -24.88 -10.34
N GLN A 83 36.30 -23.54 -10.45
CA GLN A 83 35.36 -22.68 -9.73
C GLN A 83 34.15 -22.31 -10.60
N PHE A 84 34.32 -22.36 -11.92
CA PHE A 84 33.32 -22.04 -12.93
C PHE A 84 33.25 -23.17 -13.95
N TRP A 85 32.03 -23.53 -14.35
CA TRP A 85 31.79 -24.49 -15.43
C TRP A 85 30.40 -24.25 -16.02
N SER A 86 30.11 -24.87 -17.16
CA SER A 86 28.80 -24.81 -17.80
C SER A 86 28.42 -26.16 -18.39
N ASP A 87 27.12 -26.37 -18.58
CA ASP A 87 26.57 -27.40 -19.45
C ASP A 87 25.88 -26.73 -20.67
N GLU A 88 25.08 -27.48 -21.43
CA GLU A 88 24.37 -26.97 -22.62
C GLU A 88 23.32 -25.89 -22.30
N THR A 89 22.89 -25.81 -21.04
CA THR A 89 21.71 -25.03 -20.60
C THR A 89 22.04 -23.98 -19.54
N ASN A 90 23.04 -24.23 -18.70
CA ASN A 90 23.33 -23.45 -17.50
C ASN A 90 24.82 -23.19 -17.32
N SER A 91 25.14 -22.06 -16.70
CA SER A 91 26.45 -21.75 -16.13
C SER A 91 26.42 -21.90 -14.61
N TYR A 92 27.53 -22.33 -14.04
CA TYR A 92 27.67 -22.60 -12.62
C TYR A 92 28.92 -21.93 -12.05
N GLU A 93 28.82 -21.52 -10.79
CA GLU A 93 29.91 -20.93 -10.02
C GLU A 93 29.89 -21.50 -8.61
N LEU A 94 31.01 -22.06 -8.15
CA LEU A 94 31.21 -22.52 -6.78
C LEU A 94 32.38 -21.79 -6.13
N ARG A 95 32.09 -20.99 -5.09
CA ARG A 95 33.10 -20.22 -4.36
C ARG A 95 33.06 -20.53 -2.86
N GLY A 96 34.24 -20.78 -2.29
CA GLY A 96 34.45 -20.83 -0.85
C GLY A 96 34.90 -19.46 -0.32
N TYR A 97 34.49 -19.14 0.91
CA TYR A 97 34.94 -17.95 1.61
C TYR A 97 35.24 -18.29 3.07
N ALA A 98 36.21 -17.59 3.64
CA ALA A 98 36.54 -17.62 5.07
C ALA A 98 36.54 -16.19 5.62
N HIS A 99 36.00 -16.01 6.82
CA HIS A 99 35.99 -14.73 7.56
C HIS A 99 35.52 -13.52 6.72
N ILE A 100 34.35 -13.61 6.11
CA ILE A 100 33.79 -12.58 5.21
C ILE A 100 32.53 -11.95 5.80
N ASP A 101 32.34 -10.65 5.57
CA ASP A 101 31.06 -10.00 5.85
C ASP A 101 30.07 -10.28 4.73
N ARG A 102 28.89 -10.79 5.10
CA ARG A 102 27.83 -11.12 4.17
C ARG A 102 26.52 -10.47 4.52
N LYS A 103 25.87 -10.00 3.46
CA LYS A 103 24.57 -9.36 3.51
C LYS A 103 23.53 -10.25 2.83
N TRP A 104 22.43 -10.53 3.51
CA TRP A 104 21.26 -11.21 2.94
C TRP A 104 20.00 -10.40 3.19
N GLN A 105 19.10 -10.39 2.20
CA GLN A 105 17.78 -9.76 2.31
C GLN A 105 16.72 -10.83 2.11
N ILE A 106 15.89 -11.06 3.13
CA ILE A 106 15.00 -12.22 3.23
C ILE A 106 13.71 -11.77 3.89
N ARG A 107 12.58 -12.42 3.61
CA ARG A 107 11.36 -12.16 4.37
C ARG A 107 11.49 -12.80 5.74
N ALA A 108 10.99 -12.10 6.76
CA ALA A 108 11.01 -12.56 8.15
C ALA A 108 10.40 -13.97 8.31
N ASN A 109 9.31 -14.27 7.60
CA ASN A 109 8.62 -15.56 7.66
C ASN A 109 9.35 -16.69 6.95
N ASP A 110 10.33 -16.36 6.10
CA ASP A 110 11.12 -17.34 5.35
C ASP A 110 12.43 -17.69 6.09
N CYS A 111 12.56 -17.24 7.35
CA CYS A 111 13.64 -17.57 8.26
C CYS A 111 13.18 -18.64 9.26
N LEU A 112 13.89 -19.77 9.31
CA LEU A 112 13.61 -20.87 10.23
C LEU A 112 14.83 -21.10 11.13
N PHE A 113 14.62 -21.07 12.43
CA PHE A 113 15.66 -21.28 13.44
C PHE A 113 15.31 -22.48 14.30
N ILE A 114 16.30 -23.32 14.59
CA ILE A 114 16.14 -24.55 15.37
C ILE A 114 16.56 -24.30 16.81
N THR A 115 17.64 -23.53 17.03
CA THR A 115 18.18 -23.28 18.36
C THR A 115 17.66 -21.96 18.93
N GLU A 116 17.44 -21.91 20.24
CA GLU A 116 16.99 -20.68 20.91
C GLU A 116 18.07 -19.62 21.02
N ASN A 117 19.28 -20.01 21.43
CA ASN A 117 20.41 -19.10 21.65
C ASN A 117 21.25 -18.89 20.38
N ASN A 118 20.60 -18.62 19.26
CA ASN A 118 21.24 -18.46 17.96
C ASN A 118 21.41 -16.96 17.61
N PRO A 119 22.60 -16.51 17.15
CA PRO A 119 22.88 -15.10 16.88
C PRO A 119 21.97 -14.48 15.81
N LEU A 120 21.65 -15.22 14.75
CA LEU A 120 20.72 -14.75 13.71
C LEU A 120 19.27 -14.70 14.20
N LYS A 121 18.87 -15.59 15.13
CA LYS A 121 17.53 -15.54 15.73
C LYS A 121 17.36 -14.29 16.60
N THR A 122 18.36 -13.96 17.42
CA THR A 122 18.32 -12.73 18.23
C THR A 122 18.25 -11.48 17.35
N ILE A 123 19.10 -11.40 16.32
CA ILE A 123 19.08 -10.28 15.36
C ILE A 123 17.73 -10.21 14.63
N HIS A 124 17.20 -11.35 14.19
CA HIS A 124 15.89 -11.44 13.54
C HIS A 124 14.77 -10.91 14.43
N GLY A 125 14.70 -11.35 15.68
CA GLY A 125 13.71 -10.87 16.65
C GLY A 125 13.78 -9.35 16.85
N GLN A 126 14.97 -8.82 17.13
CA GLN A 126 15.18 -7.38 17.29
C GLN A 126 14.75 -6.58 16.05
N LEU A 127 15.03 -7.09 14.84
CA LEU A 127 14.62 -6.42 13.60
C LEU A 127 13.10 -6.43 13.42
N ILE A 128 12.42 -7.52 13.80
CA ILE A 128 10.95 -7.61 13.75
C ILE A 128 10.32 -6.67 14.76
N ASP A 129 10.81 -6.63 15.99
CA ASP A 129 10.28 -5.79 17.04
C ASP A 129 10.39 -4.30 16.64
N ASN A 130 11.58 -3.89 16.18
CA ASN A 130 11.81 -2.54 15.65
C ASN A 130 10.90 -2.20 14.46
N ALA A 131 10.70 -3.16 13.54
CA ALA A 131 9.83 -2.95 12.40
C ALA A 131 8.35 -2.80 12.81
N THR A 132 7.93 -3.57 13.82
CA THR A 132 6.58 -3.52 14.38
C THR A 132 6.32 -2.20 15.09
N GLU A 133 7.26 -1.75 15.93
CA GLU A 133 7.17 -0.47 16.63
C GLU A 133 7.08 0.71 15.64
N ARG A 134 7.91 0.71 14.59
CA ARG A 134 7.85 1.76 13.54
C ARG A 134 6.50 1.78 12.83
N LEU A 135 5.91 0.61 12.58
CA LEU A 135 4.59 0.51 11.95
C LEU A 135 3.51 1.10 12.87
N GLU A 136 3.58 0.82 14.16
CA GLU A 136 2.64 1.36 15.16
C GLU A 136 2.78 2.89 15.27
N GLN A 137 4.01 3.40 15.41
CA GLN A 137 4.27 4.84 15.43
C GLN A 137 3.77 5.54 14.16
N SER A 138 3.93 4.91 12.98
CA SER A 138 3.42 5.46 11.72
C SER A 138 1.89 5.51 11.70
N LYS A 139 1.22 4.45 12.16
CA LYS A 139 -0.24 4.41 12.25
C LYS A 139 -0.77 5.47 13.22
N GLU A 140 -0.10 5.66 14.35
CA GLU A 140 -0.46 6.68 15.33
C GLU A 140 -0.31 8.09 14.75
N LYS A 141 0.81 8.39 14.07
CA LYS A 141 1.01 9.67 13.38
C LYS A 141 -0.05 9.92 12.32
N GLU A 142 -0.43 8.91 11.55
CA GLU A 142 -1.50 9.03 10.56
C GLU A 142 -2.86 9.32 11.22
N LEU A 143 -3.18 8.62 12.32
CA LEU A 143 -4.39 8.84 13.10
C LEU A 143 -4.43 10.27 13.66
N GLN A 144 -3.34 10.75 14.23
CA GLN A 144 -3.22 12.12 14.73
C GLN A 144 -3.43 13.13 13.60
N ARG A 145 -2.81 12.92 12.43
CA ARG A 145 -3.02 13.77 11.25
C ARG A 145 -4.48 13.79 10.80
N LYS A 146 -5.17 12.64 10.79
CA LYS A 146 -6.61 12.55 10.48
C LYS A 146 -7.47 13.31 11.50
N LYS A 147 -7.17 13.18 12.79
CA LYS A 147 -7.85 13.93 13.86
C LYS A 147 -7.66 15.45 13.71
N GLN A 148 -6.45 15.90 13.44
CA GLN A 148 -6.16 17.32 13.20
C GLN A 148 -6.88 17.84 11.95
N TYR A 149 -6.87 17.08 10.86
CA TYR A 149 -7.59 17.43 9.64
C TYR A 149 -9.10 17.54 9.88
N ALA A 150 -9.70 16.58 10.59
CA ALA A 150 -11.11 16.59 10.96
C ALA A 150 -11.46 17.82 11.82
N LYS A 151 -10.63 18.13 12.83
CA LYS A 151 -10.81 19.32 13.69
C LYS A 151 -10.77 20.62 12.88
N LEU A 152 -9.84 20.73 11.93
CA LEU A 152 -9.73 21.89 11.04
C LEU A 152 -10.98 22.02 10.16
N CYS A 153 -11.44 20.92 9.56
CA CYS A 153 -12.66 20.90 8.75
C CYS A 153 -13.90 21.28 9.58
N GLY A 154 -14.03 20.78 10.80
CA GLY A 154 -15.14 21.11 11.70
C GLY A 154 -15.16 22.58 12.07
N THR A 155 -13.99 23.14 12.38
CA THR A 155 -13.84 24.58 12.67
C THR A 155 -14.25 25.45 11.47
N LEU A 156 -13.83 25.06 10.26
CA LEU A 156 -14.19 25.80 9.05
C LEU A 156 -15.67 25.65 8.70
N SER A 157 -16.23 24.46 8.86
CA SER A 157 -17.66 24.19 8.67
C SER A 157 -18.52 25.13 9.52
N LEU A 158 -18.23 25.22 10.82
CA LEU A 158 -18.92 26.12 11.75
C LEU A 158 -18.74 27.60 11.36
N LYS A 159 -17.50 28.03 11.08
CA LYS A 159 -17.21 29.44 10.76
C LYS A 159 -17.83 29.90 9.44
N MET A 160 -17.91 29.00 8.46
CA MET A 160 -18.38 29.34 7.12
C MET A 160 -19.86 29.02 6.91
N GLY A 161 -20.48 28.24 7.81
CA GLY A 161 -21.85 27.76 7.63
C GLY A 161 -21.98 26.83 6.42
N ILE A 162 -21.00 25.94 6.24
CA ILE A 162 -20.98 24.94 5.16
C ILE A 162 -21.05 23.57 5.84
N ALA A 163 -21.87 22.65 5.33
CA ALA A 163 -21.96 21.28 5.83
C ALA A 163 -20.57 20.63 5.98
N TYR A 164 -20.33 19.96 7.11
CA TYR A 164 -19.02 19.38 7.44
C TYR A 164 -18.53 18.39 6.39
N GLU A 165 -19.45 17.60 5.81
CA GLU A 165 -19.18 16.66 4.73
C GLU A 165 -18.59 17.39 3.52
N ASN A 166 -19.14 18.53 3.13
CA ASN A 166 -18.65 19.31 2.00
C ASN A 166 -17.24 19.85 2.28
N VAL A 167 -16.99 20.31 3.51
CA VAL A 167 -15.66 20.79 3.92
C VAL A 167 -14.61 19.68 3.88
N ILE A 168 -14.94 18.47 4.36
CA ILE A 168 -14.03 17.31 4.25
C ILE A 168 -13.70 17.00 2.79
N ARG A 169 -14.72 17.02 1.90
CA ARG A 169 -14.61 16.55 0.52
C ARG A 169 -13.96 17.56 -0.42
N ILE A 170 -14.19 18.85 -0.22
CA ILE A 170 -13.53 19.95 -0.94
C ILE A 170 -12.12 20.19 -0.36
N GLY A 171 -11.99 19.96 0.94
CA GLY A 171 -10.79 20.20 1.73
C GLY A 171 -10.81 21.54 2.46
N PRO A 172 -9.94 21.71 3.48
CA PRO A 172 -9.89 22.89 4.35
C PRO A 172 -9.22 24.11 3.68
N ASN A 173 -9.53 24.36 2.41
CA ASN A 173 -9.04 25.52 1.68
C ASN A 173 -10.11 26.60 1.68
N ARG A 174 -9.86 27.69 2.43
CA ARG A 174 -10.82 28.79 2.59
C ARG A 174 -11.26 29.39 1.26
N GLY A 175 -10.34 29.65 0.33
CA GLY A 175 -10.69 30.21 -0.98
C GLY A 175 -11.64 29.30 -1.77
N LYS A 176 -11.37 27.98 -1.75
CA LYS A 176 -12.25 27.01 -2.40
C LYS A 176 -13.64 26.97 -1.78
N LEU A 177 -13.69 26.93 -0.45
CA LEU A 177 -14.93 26.88 0.31
C LEU A 177 -15.77 28.15 0.16
N THR A 178 -15.14 29.33 0.09
CA THR A 178 -15.83 30.60 -0.16
C THR A 178 -16.53 30.58 -1.51
N GLN A 179 -15.81 30.23 -2.57
CA GLN A 179 -16.39 30.13 -3.91
C GLN A 179 -17.48 29.04 -4.01
N PHE A 180 -17.34 27.92 -3.29
CA PHE A 180 -18.40 26.91 -3.19
C PHE A 180 -19.65 27.51 -2.56
N LYS A 181 -19.52 28.16 -1.40
CA LYS A 181 -20.64 28.81 -0.70
C LYS A 181 -21.32 29.88 -1.56
N GLU A 182 -20.55 30.75 -2.19
CA GLU A 182 -21.07 31.77 -3.11
C GLU A 182 -21.85 31.12 -4.26
N SER A 183 -21.31 30.06 -4.87
CA SER A 183 -22.00 29.33 -5.93
C SER A 183 -23.31 28.68 -5.47
N MET A 184 -23.36 28.16 -4.24
CA MET A 184 -24.58 27.62 -3.63
C MET A 184 -25.64 28.71 -3.42
N GLN A 185 -25.23 29.89 -2.96
CA GLN A 185 -26.13 31.03 -2.79
C GLN A 185 -26.70 31.52 -4.13
N GLN A 186 -25.87 31.59 -5.16
CA GLN A 186 -26.32 31.94 -6.51
C GLN A 186 -27.26 30.88 -7.09
N ALA A 187 -26.98 29.59 -6.85
CA ALA A 187 -27.88 28.50 -7.23
C ALA A 187 -29.26 28.64 -6.56
N LEU A 188 -29.31 29.00 -5.27
CA LEU A 188 -30.58 29.23 -4.56
C LEU A 188 -31.42 30.35 -5.20
N ILE A 189 -30.79 31.46 -5.56
CA ILE A 189 -31.47 32.57 -6.26
C ILE A 189 -32.03 32.08 -7.61
N LYS A 190 -31.22 31.34 -8.38
CA LYS A 190 -31.63 30.77 -9.66
C LYS A 190 -32.82 29.81 -9.53
N ILE A 191 -32.84 28.99 -8.48
CA ILE A 191 -33.92 28.05 -8.16
C ILE A 191 -35.23 28.79 -7.87
N GLN A 192 -35.17 29.90 -7.14
CA GLN A 192 -36.35 30.71 -6.82
C GLN A 192 -37.01 31.28 -8.07
N SER A 193 -36.21 31.74 -9.04
CA SER A 193 -36.70 32.27 -10.33
C SER A 193 -37.04 31.20 -11.39
N MET A 194 -36.73 29.92 -11.14
CA MET A 194 -36.88 28.87 -12.15
C MET A 194 -38.36 28.52 -12.41
N PRO A 195 -38.79 28.35 -13.68
CA PRO A 195 -40.10 27.81 -14.03
C PRO A 195 -40.32 26.40 -13.47
N LEU A 196 -41.56 26.05 -13.11
CA LEU A 196 -41.90 24.78 -12.43
C LEU A 196 -41.48 23.52 -13.22
N THR A 197 -41.63 23.53 -14.55
CA THR A 197 -41.23 22.42 -15.41
C THR A 197 -39.73 22.16 -15.34
N GLN A 198 -38.92 23.23 -15.43
CA GLN A 198 -37.47 23.17 -15.31
C GLN A 198 -37.05 22.80 -13.89
N LEU A 199 -37.74 23.33 -12.87
CA LEU A 199 -37.48 23.05 -11.46
C LEU A 199 -37.64 21.56 -11.14
N ARG A 200 -38.71 20.92 -11.64
CA ARG A 200 -38.96 19.48 -11.44
C ARG A 200 -37.86 18.62 -12.06
N GLN A 201 -37.43 18.95 -13.28
CA GLN A 201 -36.34 18.25 -13.94
C GLN A 201 -35.01 18.43 -13.19
N CYS A 202 -34.71 19.66 -12.76
CA CYS A 202 -33.51 19.98 -11.99
C CYS A 202 -33.49 19.23 -10.64
N TYR A 203 -34.61 19.18 -9.93
CA TYR A 203 -34.74 18.45 -8.67
C TYR A 203 -34.47 16.95 -8.85
N ASN A 204 -35.09 16.31 -9.84
CA ASN A 204 -34.89 14.88 -10.10
C ASN A 204 -33.42 14.56 -10.44
N ASN A 205 -32.77 15.44 -11.20
CA ASN A 205 -31.35 15.32 -11.52
C ASN A 205 -30.46 15.49 -10.28
N LEU A 206 -30.72 16.50 -9.44
CA LEU A 206 -29.91 16.83 -8.27
C LEU A 206 -30.05 15.79 -7.15
N ALA A 207 -31.28 15.32 -6.90
CA ALA A 207 -31.61 14.26 -5.95
C ALA A 207 -31.02 12.88 -6.36
N GLY A 208 -30.43 12.78 -7.54
CA GLY A 208 -29.73 11.59 -8.01
C GLY A 208 -30.64 10.50 -8.59
N LEU A 209 -31.92 10.82 -8.87
CA LEU A 209 -32.86 9.88 -9.50
C LEU A 209 -32.41 9.48 -10.91
N ASN A 210 -31.69 10.37 -11.60
CA ASN A 210 -31.10 10.13 -12.92
C ASN A 210 -29.61 9.76 -12.84
N GLY A 211 -29.16 9.27 -11.69
CA GLY A 211 -27.79 8.80 -11.48
C GLY A 211 -26.74 9.92 -11.46
N ARG A 212 -25.49 9.53 -11.73
CA ARG A 212 -24.32 10.42 -11.60
C ARG A 212 -24.35 11.58 -12.59
N SER A 213 -24.55 11.27 -13.86
CA SER A 213 -24.56 12.23 -14.96
C SER A 213 -25.66 13.27 -14.78
N GLY A 214 -26.84 12.87 -14.31
CA GLY A 214 -27.93 13.78 -13.96
C GLY A 214 -27.49 14.79 -12.89
N LYS A 215 -26.87 14.31 -11.80
CA LYS A 215 -26.41 15.19 -10.71
C LYS A 215 -25.29 16.14 -11.13
N GLU A 216 -24.36 15.67 -11.96
CA GLU A 216 -23.30 16.52 -12.55
C GLU A 216 -23.89 17.59 -13.46
N GLN A 217 -24.86 17.23 -14.30
CA GLN A 217 -25.53 18.18 -15.19
C GLN A 217 -26.32 19.22 -14.41
N ALA A 218 -27.11 18.83 -13.40
CA ALA A 218 -27.82 19.78 -12.55
C ALA A 218 -26.88 20.71 -11.79
N ALA A 219 -25.77 20.20 -11.25
CA ALA A 219 -24.77 21.02 -10.59
C ALA A 219 -24.14 22.05 -11.56
N LYS A 220 -23.88 21.64 -12.81
CA LYS A 220 -23.39 22.53 -13.87
C LYS A 220 -24.42 23.59 -14.25
N ASP A 221 -25.68 23.21 -14.43
CA ASP A 221 -26.77 24.13 -14.76
C ASP A 221 -27.01 25.15 -13.65
N LEU A 222 -26.85 24.75 -12.39
CA LEU A 222 -26.93 25.62 -11.22
C LEU A 222 -25.64 26.43 -10.96
N GLY A 223 -24.55 26.14 -11.67
CA GLY A 223 -23.27 26.83 -11.53
C GLY A 223 -22.50 26.51 -10.25
N ILE A 224 -22.75 25.34 -9.63
CA ILE A 224 -22.11 24.92 -8.38
C ILE A 224 -20.61 24.65 -8.61
N LYS A 225 -19.75 25.30 -7.82
CA LYS A 225 -18.30 25.15 -7.89
C LYS A 225 -17.79 24.11 -6.90
N TYR A 226 -17.58 22.88 -7.36
CA TYR A 226 -17.12 21.78 -6.51
C TYR A 226 -15.74 21.21 -6.88
N TYR A 227 -15.01 21.86 -7.79
CA TYR A 227 -13.62 21.52 -8.17
C TYR A 227 -13.46 20.05 -8.61
N ASN A 228 -12.48 19.34 -8.06
CA ASN A 228 -12.17 17.94 -8.37
C ASN A 228 -12.87 16.97 -7.39
N THR A 229 -13.87 17.45 -6.65
CA THR A 229 -14.62 16.62 -5.71
C THR A 229 -15.71 15.85 -6.46
N ASP A 230 -15.93 14.59 -6.12
CA ASP A 230 -17.06 13.83 -6.67
C ASP A 230 -18.39 14.44 -6.17
N ILE A 231 -19.26 14.86 -7.10
CA ILE A 231 -20.54 15.49 -6.78
C ILE A 231 -21.46 14.57 -5.97
N LYS A 232 -21.31 13.24 -6.08
CA LYS A 232 -22.09 12.28 -5.27
C LYS A 232 -21.73 12.33 -3.79
N MET A 233 -20.51 12.77 -3.48
CA MET A 233 -20.01 12.84 -2.11
C MET A 233 -20.37 14.16 -1.43
N LEU A 234 -20.95 15.11 -2.16
CA LEU A 234 -21.38 16.40 -1.63
C LEU A 234 -22.81 16.34 -1.07
N ASN A 235 -22.99 16.98 0.07
CA ASN A 235 -24.29 17.28 0.67
C ASN A 235 -24.86 18.55 0.03
N LEU A 236 -25.89 18.40 -0.81
CA LEU A 236 -26.55 19.50 -1.52
C LEU A 236 -27.99 19.73 -1.03
N ARG A 237 -28.34 19.24 0.17
CA ARG A 237 -29.71 19.34 0.73
C ARG A 237 -30.23 20.77 0.81
N GLU A 238 -29.33 21.72 1.07
CA GLU A 238 -29.68 23.15 1.08
C GLU A 238 -30.31 23.63 -0.24
N LEU A 239 -30.02 22.98 -1.37
CA LEU A 239 -30.66 23.25 -2.66
C LEU A 239 -31.90 22.39 -2.90
N GLU A 240 -31.89 21.13 -2.44
CA GLU A 240 -32.99 20.18 -2.63
C GLU A 240 -34.24 20.60 -1.84
N GLU A 241 -34.09 21.07 -0.60
CA GLU A 241 -35.22 21.41 0.28
C GLU A 241 -36.08 22.58 -0.26
N PRO A 242 -35.52 23.72 -0.72
CA PRO A 242 -36.31 24.79 -1.31
C PRO A 242 -36.99 24.39 -2.62
N MET A 243 -36.34 23.56 -3.45
CA MET A 243 -36.96 23.02 -4.66
C MET A 243 -38.18 22.16 -4.31
N GLN A 244 -38.02 21.23 -3.37
CA GLN A 244 -39.09 20.35 -2.91
C GLN A 244 -40.28 21.14 -2.35
N LYS A 245 -40.02 22.11 -1.45
CA LYS A 245 -41.08 22.97 -0.89
C LYS A 245 -41.87 23.72 -1.97
N LYS A 246 -41.19 24.26 -2.98
CA LYS A 246 -41.84 24.98 -4.09
C LYS A 246 -42.69 24.04 -4.96
N LEU A 247 -42.22 22.82 -5.21
CA LEU A 247 -42.97 21.80 -5.94
C LEU A 247 -44.21 21.32 -5.16
N ASP A 248 -44.06 21.07 -3.86
CA ASP A 248 -45.15 20.62 -2.99
C ASP A 248 -46.26 21.67 -2.86
N ASN A 249 -45.90 22.95 -2.72
CA ASN A 249 -46.87 24.05 -2.66
C ASN A 249 -47.67 24.17 -3.95
N TYR A 250 -47.04 23.97 -5.11
CA TYR A 250 -47.76 23.96 -6.38
C TYR A 250 -48.78 22.82 -6.43
N ILE A 251 -48.39 21.61 -6.05
CA ILE A 251 -49.30 20.45 -6.02
C ILE A 251 -50.52 20.74 -5.14
N LYS A 252 -50.31 21.25 -3.92
CA LYS A 252 -51.40 21.58 -2.99
C LYS A 252 -52.37 22.61 -3.56
N ASN A 253 -51.87 23.64 -4.24
CA ASN A 253 -52.69 24.70 -4.82
C ASN A 253 -53.38 24.30 -6.14
N SER A 254 -52.92 23.22 -6.79
CA SER A 254 -53.52 22.71 -8.04
C SER A 254 -54.58 21.62 -7.82
N VAL A 255 -54.81 21.20 -6.57
CA VAL A 255 -55.79 20.16 -6.18
C VAL A 255 -56.99 20.78 -5.42
N GLN A 256 -57.00 22.11 -5.25
CA GLN A 256 -58.15 22.90 -4.81
C GLN A 256 -58.90 23.49 -6.02
#